data_AF-A0A3D2N150-F1
#
_entry.id   AF-A0A3D2N150-F1
#
_cell.length_a   1.000
_cell.length_b   1.000
_cell.length_c   1.000
_cell.angle_alpha   90.00
_cell.angle_beta   90.00
_cell.angle_gamma   90.00
#
_symmetry.space_group_name_H-M   'P 1'
#
loop_
_entity.id
_entity.type
_entity.pdbx_description
1 polymer ?
#
loop_
_entity_poly.entity_id
_entity_poly.type
_entity_poly.pdbx_seq_one_letter_code
_entity_poly.pdbx_strand_id
1 'polypeptide(L)' 'MFADFRQNIKKLLKGKDMTYAQIAEQAGIEESTVKSFMCGANDSRRVAEKIADALGVKLEYSNGVYTVVEN' A
#
# COMPACT_ATOMS: atom_id res chain seq x y z
N MET A 1 6.58 10.74 1.72
CA MET A 1 5.64 11.02 0.61
C MET A 1 4.35 10.20 0.73
N PHE A 2 4.43 8.97 1.26
CA PHE A 2 3.29 8.04 1.39
C PHE A 2 2.76 7.85 2.83
N ALA A 3 2.90 8.84 3.73
CA ALA A 3 2.53 8.66 5.14
C ALA A 3 1.03 8.34 5.33
N ASP A 4 0.15 9.13 4.71
CA ASP A 4 -1.30 8.90 4.72
C ASP A 4 -1.68 7.59 4.05
N PHE A 5 -1.07 7.29 2.90
CA PHE A 5 -1.25 6.02 2.20
C PHE A 5 -0.93 4.81 3.10
N ARG A 6 0.21 4.83 3.79
CA ARG A 6 0.62 3.76 4.74
C ARG A 6 -0.38 3.64 5.90
N GLN A 7 -0.90 4.74 6.43
CA GLN A 7 -1.93 4.69 7.47
C GLN A 7 -3.23 4.08 6.96
N ASN A 8 -3.66 4.45 5.76
CA ASN A 8 -4.88 3.91 5.15
C ASN A 8 -4.75 2.42 4.88
N ILE A 9 -3.61 1.95 4.36
CA ILE A 9 -3.35 0.50 4.21
C ILE A 9 -3.47 -0.23 5.54
N LYS A 10 -2.89 0.29 6.63
CA LYS A 10 -3.00 -0.36 7.95
C LYS A 10 -4.46 -0.50 8.40
N LYS A 11 -5.29 0.51 8.14
CA LYS A 11 -6.73 0.47 8.45
C LYS A 11 -7.45 -0.57 7.59
N LEU A 12 -7.18 -0.59 6.28
CA LEU A 12 -7.75 -1.56 5.35
C LEU A 12 -7.37 -3.00 5.69
N LEU A 13 -6.10 -3.23 6.01
CA LEU A 13 -5.59 -4.53 6.44
C LEU A 13 -6.31 -5.04 7.69
N LYS A 14 -6.49 -4.17 8.68
CA LYS A 14 -7.22 -4.49 9.91
C LYS A 14 -8.70 -4.79 9.64
N GLY A 15 -9.31 -4.09 8.68
CA GLY A 15 -10.70 -4.34 8.28
C GLY A 15 -10.89 -5.64 7.49
N LYS A 16 -9.89 -6.04 6.70
CA LYS A 16 -9.92 -7.24 5.84
C LYS A 16 -9.31 -8.49 6.49
N ASP A 17 -8.80 -8.40 7.72
CA ASP A 17 -8.03 -9.45 8.40
C ASP A 17 -6.88 -10.02 7.53
N MET A 18 -6.18 -9.12 6.84
CA MET A 18 -5.10 -9.47 5.92
C MET A 18 -3.73 -9.20 6.53
N THR A 19 -2.74 -9.98 6.11
CA THR A 19 -1.34 -9.84 6.49
C THR A 19 -0.51 -9.22 5.37
N TYR A 20 0.69 -8.71 5.69
CA TYR A 20 1.62 -8.22 4.67
C TYR A 20 2.07 -9.32 3.70
N ALA A 21 2.14 -10.58 4.15
CA ALA A 21 2.47 -11.71 3.30
C ALA A 21 1.38 -11.95 2.24
N GLN A 22 0.11 -11.89 2.63
CA GLN A 22 -1.02 -12.05 1.69
C GLN A 22 -1.06 -10.92 0.66
N ILE A 23 -0.84 -9.66 1.07
CA ILE A 23 -0.71 -8.55 0.12
C ILE A 23 0.46 -8.81 -0.83
N ALA A 24 1.62 -9.20 -0.31
CA ALA A 24 2.82 -9.41 -1.10
C ALA A 24 2.59 -10.47 -2.18
N GLU A 25 1.92 -11.56 -1.82
CA GLU A 25 1.51 -12.63 -2.75
C GLU A 25 0.56 -12.10 -3.84
N GLN A 26 -0.50 -11.39 -3.46
CA GLN A 26 -1.45 -10.79 -4.41
C GLN A 26 -0.82 -9.73 -5.31
N ALA A 27 0.10 -8.93 -4.77
CA ALA A 27 0.83 -7.88 -5.48
C ALA A 27 2.00 -8.44 -6.34
N GLY A 28 2.34 -9.72 -6.19
CA GLY A 28 3.49 -10.35 -6.83
C GLY A 28 4.81 -9.63 -6.50
N ILE A 29 5.04 -9.34 -5.22
CA ILE A 29 6.29 -8.75 -4.70
C ILE A 29 6.69 -9.46 -3.41
N GLU A 30 7.93 -9.25 -2.97
CA GLU A 30 8.41 -9.84 -1.71
C GLU A 30 7.79 -9.15 -0.49
N GLU A 31 7.50 -9.92 0.57
CA GLU A 31 7.01 -9.39 1.83
C GLU A 31 7.98 -8.36 2.44
N SER A 32 9.29 -8.57 2.28
CA SER A 32 10.34 -7.63 2.68
C SER A 32 10.18 -6.26 2.01
N THR A 33 9.72 -6.23 0.76
CA THR A 33 9.44 -5.01 0.00
C THR A 33 8.24 -4.29 0.58
N VAL A 34 7.16 -5.01 0.89
CA VAL A 34 5.97 -4.44 1.57
C VAL A 34 6.36 -3.88 2.94
N LYS A 35 7.08 -4.64 3.76
CA LYS A 35 7.55 -4.19 5.08
C LYS A 35 8.43 -2.94 4.99
N SER A 36 9.38 -2.91 4.07
CA SER A 36 10.27 -1.75 3.85
C SER A 36 9.48 -0.53 3.43
N PHE A 37 8.47 -0.70 2.56
CA PHE A 37 7.59 0.38 2.17
C PHE A 37 6.72 0.88 3.32
N MET A 38 6.11 -0.03 4.10
CA MET A 38 5.25 0.31 5.24
C MET A 38 6.00 0.99 6.39
N CYS A 39 7.28 0.66 6.58
CA CYS A 39 8.17 1.30 7.56
C CYS A 39 8.73 2.64 7.06
N GLY A 40 8.72 2.88 5.75
CA GLY A 40 9.24 4.10 5.14
C GLY A 40 10.70 4.08 4.77
N ALA A 41 11.34 2.91 4.76
CA ALA A 41 12.64 2.71 4.13
C ALA A 41 12.54 2.73 2.59
N ASN A 42 11.35 2.51 2.04
CA ASN A 42 11.08 2.54 0.61
C ASN A 42 9.87 3.47 0.31
N ASP A 43 10.04 4.42 -0.59
CA ASP A 43 8.99 5.34 -1.09
C ASP A 43 8.76 5.13 -2.61
N SER A 44 9.00 3.93 -3.13
CA SER A 44 8.76 3.60 -4.53
C SER A 44 7.27 3.64 -4.86
N ARG A 45 6.90 4.52 -5.78
CA ARG A 45 5.54 4.61 -6.33
C ARG A 45 5.05 3.28 -6.90
N ARG A 46 5.92 2.53 -7.58
CA ARG A 46 5.58 1.23 -8.16
C ARG A 46 5.14 0.22 -7.10
N VAL A 47 5.77 0.26 -5.92
CA VAL A 47 5.37 -0.60 -4.79
C VAL A 47 4.02 -0.15 -4.23
N ALA A 48 3.81 1.17 -4.11
CA ALA A 48 2.53 1.72 -3.68
C ALA A 48 1.37 1.30 -4.61
N GLU A 49 1.57 1.40 -5.94
CA GLU A 49 0.57 1.00 -6.95
C GLU A 49 0.24 -0.49 -6.86
N LYS A 50 1.25 -1.35 -6.72
CA LYS A 50 1.04 -2.79 -6.56
C LYS A 50 0.27 -3.15 -5.28
N ILE A 51 0.58 -2.49 -4.16
CA ILE A 51 -0.14 -2.72 -2.90
C ILE A 51 -1.58 -2.22 -3.00
N ALA A 52 -1.80 -1.07 -3.66
CA ALA A 52 -3.13 -0.53 -3.89
C ALA A 52 -3.98 -1.49 -4.74
N ASP A 53 -3.42 -1.99 -5.84
CA ASP A 53 -4.06 -2.97 -6.73
C ASP A 53 -4.45 -4.25 -5.99
N ALA A 54 -3.53 -4.83 -5.20
CA ALA A 54 -3.81 -6.01 -4.37
C ALA A 54 -4.95 -5.79 -3.36
N LEU A 55 -5.09 -4.56 -2.84
CA LEU A 55 -6.15 -4.19 -1.92
C LEU A 55 -7.46 -3.79 -2.61
N GLY A 56 -7.46 -3.71 -3.95
CA GLY A 56 -8.60 -3.28 -4.77
C GLY A 56 -8.87 -1.78 -4.69
N VAL A 57 -7.89 -0.97 -4.27
CA VAL A 57 -8.01 0.49 -4.13
C VAL A 57 -7.15 1.18 -5.18
N LYS A 58 -7.48 2.43 -5.50
CA LYS A 58 -6.68 3.26 -6.41
C LYS A 58 -5.79 4.21 -5.61
N LEU A 59 -4.58 4.42 -6.13
CA LEU A 59 -3.65 5.42 -5.65
C LEU A 59 -3.82 6.69 -6.50
N GLU A 60 -4.38 7.74 -5.91
CA GLU A 60 -4.53 9.04 -6.58
C GLU A 60 -3.45 10.01 -6.09
N TYR A 61 -2.86 10.76 -7.02
CA TYR A 61 -1.92 11.83 -6.71
C TYR A 61 -2.57 13.18 -7.04
N SER A 62 -2.85 13.97 -6.02
CA SER A 62 -3.45 15.29 -6.16
C SER A 62 -2.82 16.26 -5.18
N ASN A 63 -2.55 17.50 -5.63
CA ASN A 63 -1.96 18.57 -4.82
C ASN A 63 -0.69 18.20 -4.04
N GLY A 64 0.17 17.34 -4.60
CA GLY A 64 1.41 16.92 -3.94
C GLY A 64 1.24 15.79 -2.92
N VAL A 65 0.02 15.23 -2.78
CA VAL A 65 -0.32 14.22 -1.78
C VAL A 65 -0.85 12.97 -2.46
N TYR A 66 -0.40 11.81 -1.99
CA TYR A 66 -0.92 10.51 -2.40
C TYR A 66 -2.07 10.08 -1.49
N THR A 67 -3.25 9.87 -2.08
CA THR A 67 -4.47 9.45 -1.39
C THR A 67 -4.94 8.09 -1.89
N VAL A 68 -5.66 7.37 -1.01
CA VAL A 68 -6.31 6.11 -1.35
C VAL A 68 -7.77 6.44 -1.69
N VAL A 69 -8.21 6.04 -2.87
CA VAL A 69 -9.60 6.12 -3.32
C VAL A 69 -10.14 4.71 -3.52
N GLU A 70 -11.36 4.47 -3.03
CA GLU A 70 -12.07 3.22 -3.26
C GLU A 70 -12.48 3.14 -4.74
N ASN A 71 -12.36 1.94 -5.33
CA ASN A 71 -12.79 1.70 -6.72
C ASN A 71 -14.31 1.72 -6.86
#